data_AF-A0A939AHC4-F1
#
_entry.id   AF-A0A939AHC4-F1
#
_cell.length_a   1.000
_cell.length_b   1.000
_cell.length_c   1.000
_cell.angle_alpha   90.00
_cell.angle_beta   90.00
_cell.angle_gamma   90.00
#
_symmetry.space_group_name_H-M   'P 1'
#
loop_
_entity.id
_entity.type
_entity.pdbx_description
1 polymer ?
#
loop_
_entity_poly.entity_id
_entity_poly.type
_entity_poly.pdbx_seq_one_letter_code
_entity_poly.pdbx_strand_id
1 'polypeptide(L)'
;MAYREVDMWEILEVLRRLQRGEPSAAIERATGRTRKTIRRYKQRARGLGWEPGGEREPDEELAAAVARSVRPVTEDAGLGAIEAQLLPQRAEIRQWVSPEDGSRGLRLSKVHALLRRQGITVPYSSLHRFAVSYCGFHERRRVTVRVAEVAPGELAEVDYGRRSYLFKSAFSGTSP
;
A
#
# COMPACT_ATOMS: atom_id res chain seq x y z
N MET A 1 19.96 12.93 -3.66
CA MET A 1 18.80 13.84 -3.82
C MET A 1 18.52 14.27 -5.27
N ALA A 2 19.28 13.82 -6.27
CA ALA A 2 19.13 14.24 -7.67
C ALA A 2 17.87 13.72 -8.40
N TYR A 3 17.30 12.57 -8.00
CA TYR A 3 16.17 11.96 -8.74
C TYR A 3 14.86 12.77 -8.67
N ARG A 4 14.67 13.56 -7.58
CA ARG A 4 13.43 14.32 -7.34
C ARG A 4 13.35 15.62 -8.16
N GLU A 5 14.48 16.29 -8.34
CA GLU A 5 14.54 17.51 -9.14
C GLU A 5 14.30 17.20 -10.62
N VAL A 6 14.87 16.10 -11.12
CA VAL A 6 14.67 15.66 -12.51
C VAL A 6 13.18 15.44 -12.81
N ASP A 7 12.44 14.73 -11.95
CA ASP A 7 10.99 14.53 -12.13
C ASP A 7 10.20 15.86 -12.10
N MET A 8 10.61 16.83 -11.27
CA MET A 8 9.95 18.14 -11.16
C MET A 8 10.16 18.98 -12.42
N TRP A 9 11.40 19.06 -12.91
CA TRP A 9 11.73 19.80 -14.13
C TRP A 9 11.01 19.26 -15.35
N GLU A 10 10.84 17.94 -15.44
CA GLU A 10 10.04 17.32 -16.50
C GLU A 10 8.55 17.69 -16.42
N ILE A 11 7.98 17.74 -15.21
CA ILE A 11 6.60 18.21 -15.02
C ILE A 11 6.47 19.67 -15.44
N LEU A 12 7.39 20.53 -15.01
CA LEU A 12 7.41 21.94 -15.37
C LEU A 12 7.49 22.13 -16.88
N GLU A 13 8.35 21.38 -17.57
CA GLU A 13 8.48 21.43 -19.02
C GLU A 13 7.19 20.99 -19.74
N VAL A 14 6.52 19.95 -19.24
CA VAL A 14 5.20 19.56 -19.77
C VAL A 14 4.17 20.69 -19.59
N LEU A 15 4.14 21.36 -18.43
CA LEU A 15 3.22 22.47 -18.18
C LEU A 15 3.51 23.69 -19.05
N ARG A 16 4.79 24.03 -19.29
CA ARG A 16 5.19 25.12 -20.19
C ARG A 16 4.74 24.87 -21.63
N ARG A 17 4.86 23.63 -22.12
CA ARG A 17 4.37 23.28 -23.46
C ARG A 17 2.86 23.31 -23.57
N LEU A 18 2.17 22.88 -22.52
CA LEU A 18 0.72 23.03 -22.42
C LEU A 18 0.30 24.51 -22.42
N GLN A 19 1.05 25.39 -21.74
CA GLN A 19 0.81 26.84 -21.75
C GLN A 19 0.94 27.43 -23.17
N ARG A 20 1.88 26.93 -23.96
CA ARG A 20 2.06 27.31 -25.38
C ARG A 20 0.99 26.75 -26.32
N GLY A 21 0.04 25.96 -25.81
CA GLY A 21 -1.01 25.34 -26.61
C GLY A 21 -0.52 24.15 -27.46
N GLU A 22 0.64 23.57 -27.16
CA GLU A 22 1.14 22.41 -27.91
C GLU A 22 0.19 21.20 -27.77
N PRO A 23 -0.10 20.46 -28.85
CA PRO A 23 -0.94 19.27 -28.77
C PRO A 23 -0.21 18.17 -27.99
N SER A 24 -0.94 17.33 -27.26
CA SER A 24 -0.34 16.29 -26.40
C SER A 24 0.58 15.32 -27.15
N ALA A 25 0.36 15.10 -28.46
CA ALA A 25 1.24 14.30 -29.29
C ALA A 25 2.60 14.96 -29.57
N ALA A 26 2.66 16.30 -29.66
CA ALA A 26 3.93 17.02 -29.78
C ALA A 26 4.69 16.99 -28.46
N ILE A 27 3.98 17.22 -27.35
CA ILE A 27 4.55 17.17 -25.99
C ILE A 27 5.12 15.78 -25.67
N GLU A 28 4.41 14.71 -26.05
CA GLU A 28 4.87 13.34 -25.88
C GLU A 28 6.18 13.06 -26.62
N ARG A 29 6.31 13.52 -27.88
CA ARG A 29 7.55 13.38 -28.65
C ARG A 29 8.71 14.17 -28.04
N ALA A 30 8.44 15.34 -27.47
CA ALA A 30 9.47 16.20 -26.92
C ALA A 30 9.93 15.81 -25.50
N THR A 31 9.03 15.27 -24.68
CA THR A 31 9.28 14.98 -23.25
C THR A 31 9.39 13.48 -22.94
N GLY A 32 9.03 12.61 -23.90
CA GLY A 32 8.93 11.16 -23.69
C GLY A 32 7.77 10.73 -22.79
N ARG A 33 6.93 11.66 -22.32
CA ARG A 33 5.82 11.38 -21.41
C ARG A 33 4.58 10.97 -22.18
N THR A 34 3.98 9.84 -21.81
CA THR A 34 2.76 9.35 -22.48
C THR A 34 1.62 10.37 -22.41
N ARG A 35 0.74 10.37 -23.42
CA ARG A 35 -0.47 11.23 -23.42
C ARG A 35 -1.31 11.10 -22.15
N LYS A 36 -1.37 9.91 -21.56
CA LYS A 36 -2.08 9.66 -20.29
C LYS A 36 -1.45 10.42 -19.12
N THR A 37 -0.11 10.45 -19.07
CA THR A 37 0.65 11.20 -18.06
C THR A 37 0.46 12.70 -18.25
N ILE A 38 0.57 13.20 -19.49
CA ILE A 38 0.34 14.61 -19.81
C ILE A 38 -1.08 15.05 -19.41
N ARG A 39 -2.09 14.25 -19.75
CA ARG A 39 -3.49 14.50 -19.35
C ARG A 39 -3.64 14.56 -17.83
N ARG A 40 -2.99 13.63 -17.12
CA ARG A 40 -3.02 13.60 -15.65
C ARG A 40 -2.39 14.86 -15.05
N TYR A 41 -1.23 15.27 -15.55
CA TYR A 41 -0.56 16.50 -15.09
C TYR A 41 -1.44 17.73 -15.31
N LYS A 42 -2.04 17.86 -16.51
CA LYS A 42 -2.99 18.94 -16.83
C LYS A 42 -4.17 18.96 -15.86
N GLN A 43 -4.79 17.81 -15.59
CA GLN A 43 -5.93 17.72 -14.67
C GLN A 43 -5.56 18.13 -13.24
N ARG A 44 -4.39 17.71 -12.75
CA ARG A 44 -3.93 18.09 -11.41
C ARG A 44 -3.58 19.57 -11.32
N ALA A 45 -2.93 20.13 -12.34
CA ALA A 45 -2.63 21.55 -12.41
C ALA A 45 -3.92 22.41 -12.42
N ARG A 46 -4.96 21.97 -13.13
CA ARG A 46 -6.30 22.59 -13.07
C ARG A 46 -6.92 22.57 -11.69
N GLY A 47 -6.81 21.44 -10.97
CA GLY A 47 -7.23 21.35 -9.57
C GLY A 47 -6.49 22.30 -8.62
N LEU A 48 -5.33 22.82 -9.03
CA LEU A 48 -4.53 23.81 -8.30
C LEU A 48 -4.76 25.26 -8.80
N GLY A 49 -5.80 25.48 -9.62
CA GLY A 49 -6.17 26.79 -10.16
C GLY A 49 -5.31 27.26 -11.33
N TRP A 50 -4.60 26.35 -12.01
CA TRP A 50 -3.85 26.65 -13.23
C TRP A 50 -4.58 26.15 -14.49
N GLU A 51 -4.77 27.04 -15.47
CA GLU A 51 -5.34 26.70 -16.78
C GLU A 51 -4.32 26.99 -17.88
N PRO A 52 -4.08 26.05 -18.83
CA PRO A 52 -3.21 26.33 -19.95
C PRO A 52 -3.79 27.42 -20.84
N GLY A 53 -2.97 28.41 -21.15
CA GLY A 53 -3.37 29.61 -21.91
C GLY A 53 -3.99 30.71 -21.04
N GLY A 54 -4.06 30.51 -19.71
CA GLY A 54 -4.39 31.58 -18.77
C GLY A 54 -3.20 32.51 -18.51
N GLU A 55 -3.42 33.58 -17.75
CA GLU A 55 -2.38 34.59 -17.43
C GLU A 55 -1.27 34.05 -16.52
N ARG A 56 -1.56 32.99 -15.75
CA ARG A 56 -0.60 32.38 -14.82
C ARG A 56 0.39 31.48 -15.56
N GLU A 57 1.64 31.91 -15.61
CA GLU A 57 2.72 31.06 -16.09
C GLU A 57 2.98 29.88 -15.13
N PRO A 58 3.34 28.70 -15.66
CA PRO A 58 3.73 27.58 -14.82
C PRO A 58 5.11 27.81 -14.20
N ASP A 59 5.18 27.76 -12.87
CA ASP A 59 6.37 27.93 -12.05
C ASP A 59 6.81 26.59 -11.39
N GLU A 60 7.99 26.62 -10.76
CA GLU A 60 8.53 25.46 -10.02
C GLU A 60 7.62 25.04 -8.86
N GLU A 61 6.92 25.99 -8.23
CA GLU A 61 6.01 25.73 -7.12
C GLU A 61 4.80 24.91 -7.58
N LEU A 62 4.19 25.27 -8.70
CA LEU A 62 3.11 24.54 -9.34
C LEU A 62 3.59 23.15 -9.77
N ALA A 63 4.77 23.05 -10.40
CA ALA A 63 5.32 21.77 -10.80
C ALA A 63 5.55 20.85 -9.59
N ALA A 64 6.08 21.37 -8.49
CA ALA A 64 6.26 20.63 -7.24
C ALA A 64 4.91 20.22 -6.62
N ALA A 65 3.88 21.08 -6.67
CA ALA A 65 2.54 20.76 -6.20
C ALA A 65 1.88 19.66 -7.05
N VAL A 66 2.02 19.74 -8.37
CA VAL A 66 1.57 18.68 -9.30
C VAL A 66 2.32 17.38 -9.01
N ALA A 67 3.65 17.41 -8.83
CA ALA A 67 4.44 16.23 -8.49
C ALA A 67 3.96 15.55 -7.18
N ARG A 68 3.66 16.36 -6.15
CA ARG A 68 3.08 15.87 -4.89
C ARG A 68 1.70 15.24 -5.08
N SER A 69 0.87 15.80 -5.96
CA SER A 69 -0.49 15.30 -6.23
C SER A 69 -0.53 14.07 -7.15
N VAL A 70 0.48 13.89 -8.01
CA VAL A 70 0.57 12.76 -8.95
C VAL A 70 1.29 11.57 -8.33
N ARG A 71 2.03 11.77 -7.23
CA ARG A 71 2.48 10.66 -6.40
C ARG A 71 1.30 9.71 -6.18
N PRO A 72 1.52 8.39 -6.29
CA PRO A 72 0.49 7.41 -6.00
C PRO A 72 0.18 7.44 -4.50
N VAL A 73 -0.57 8.44 -4.04
CA VAL A 73 -1.61 8.16 -3.07
C VAL A 73 -2.60 7.35 -3.87
N THR A 74 -2.75 6.08 -3.51
CA THR A 74 -3.71 5.21 -4.17
C THR A 74 -5.10 5.75 -3.84
N GLU A 75 -5.57 6.73 -4.62
CA GLU A 75 -6.93 7.24 -4.62
C GLU A 75 -7.83 6.17 -5.26
N ASP A 76 -7.94 5.03 -4.59
CA ASP A 76 -9.15 4.22 -4.70
C ASP A 76 -10.22 5.09 -4.03
N ALA A 77 -11.20 5.60 -4.78
CA ALA A 77 -12.23 6.49 -4.24
C ALA A 77 -13.03 5.89 -3.05
N GLY A 78 -12.93 4.57 -2.83
CA GLY A 78 -13.46 3.89 -1.64
C GLY A 78 -12.55 3.95 -0.41
N LEU A 79 -11.27 4.30 -0.54
CA LEU A 79 -10.33 4.34 0.59
C LEU A 79 -10.71 5.43 1.58
N GLY A 80 -11.17 6.61 1.13
CA GLY A 80 -11.63 7.66 2.04
C GLY A 80 -12.86 7.26 2.87
N ALA A 81 -13.82 6.55 2.26
CA ALA A 81 -14.99 6.03 2.97
C ALA A 81 -14.63 4.90 3.95
N ILE A 82 -13.74 4.00 3.55
CA ILE A 82 -13.24 2.91 4.41
C ILE A 82 -12.37 3.46 5.55
N GLU A 83 -11.53 4.43 5.26
CA GLU A 83 -10.67 5.09 6.24
C GLU A 83 -11.51 5.87 7.25
N ALA A 84 -12.57 6.56 6.81
CA ALA A 84 -13.54 7.18 7.71
C ALA A 84 -14.23 6.17 8.64
N GLN A 85 -14.47 4.93 8.20
CA GLN A 85 -15.01 3.87 9.05
C GLN A 85 -13.97 3.30 10.04
N LEU A 86 -12.69 3.28 9.66
CA LEU A 86 -11.61 2.71 10.48
C LEU A 86 -10.97 3.72 11.44
N LEU A 87 -11.01 5.02 11.11
CA LEU A 87 -10.45 6.11 11.92
C LEU A 87 -10.97 6.12 13.37
N PRO A 88 -12.28 5.96 13.63
CA PRO A 88 -12.80 5.86 15.00
C PRO A 88 -12.21 4.69 15.79
N GLN A 89 -11.91 3.57 15.13
CA GLN A 89 -11.35 2.37 15.75
C GLN A 89 -9.81 2.35 15.76
N ARG A 90 -9.15 3.45 15.37
CA ARG A 90 -7.69 3.52 15.23
C ARG A 90 -6.96 3.12 16.52
N ALA A 91 -7.41 3.62 17.67
CA ALA A 91 -6.77 3.34 18.96
C ALA A 91 -6.84 1.85 19.31
N GLU A 92 -8.00 1.24 19.12
CA GLU A 92 -8.22 -0.19 19.37
C GLU A 92 -7.41 -1.06 18.41
N ILE A 93 -7.42 -0.73 17.11
CA ILE A 93 -6.61 -1.43 16.09
C ILE A 93 -5.12 -1.31 16.42
N ARG A 94 -4.65 -0.14 16.84
CA ARG A 94 -3.25 0.08 17.23
C ARG A 94 -2.89 -0.77 18.44
N GLN A 95 -3.73 -0.79 19.48
CA GLN A 95 -3.49 -1.60 20.67
C GLN A 95 -3.44 -3.09 20.33
N TRP A 96 -4.29 -3.57 19.42
CA TRP A 96 -4.25 -4.96 18.98
C TRP A 96 -3.00 -5.30 18.18
N VAL A 97 -2.57 -4.40 17.28
CA VAL A 97 -1.48 -4.67 16.35
C VAL A 97 -0.10 -4.47 16.99
N SER A 98 0.02 -3.45 17.83
CA SER A 98 1.25 -3.09 18.54
C SER A 98 0.89 -2.60 19.95
N PRO A 99 0.60 -3.53 20.88
CA PRO A 99 0.29 -3.19 22.27
C PRO A 99 1.43 -2.37 22.90
N GLU A 100 1.08 -1.36 23.69
CA GLU A 100 2.06 -0.51 24.39
C GLU A 100 2.82 -1.27 25.48
N ASP A 101 2.19 -2.31 26.04
CA ASP A 101 2.77 -3.19 27.08
C ASP A 101 3.91 -4.09 26.56
N GLY A 102 4.34 -3.94 25.30
CA GLY A 102 5.39 -4.74 24.67
C GLY A 102 4.99 -6.18 24.38
N SER A 103 3.74 -6.55 24.65
CA SER A 103 3.21 -7.88 24.39
C SER A 103 3.05 -8.15 22.89
N ARG A 104 2.94 -9.42 22.52
CA ARG A 104 2.85 -9.83 21.12
C ARG A 104 1.52 -9.36 20.51
N GLY A 105 1.59 -8.37 19.62
CA GLY A 105 0.45 -7.94 18.82
C GLY A 105 -0.21 -9.05 17.99
N LEU A 106 -1.52 -8.88 17.77
CA LEU A 106 -2.38 -9.75 16.98
C LEU A 106 -2.01 -9.74 15.50
N ARG A 107 -2.28 -10.86 14.82
CA ARG A 107 -2.18 -10.92 13.35
C ARG A 107 -3.27 -10.06 12.73
N LEU A 108 -2.94 -9.39 11.64
CA LEU A 108 -3.90 -8.53 10.93
C LEU A 108 -5.16 -9.29 10.46
N SER A 109 -5.05 -10.59 10.13
CA SER A 109 -6.20 -11.44 9.83
C SER A 109 -7.15 -11.62 11.02
N LYS A 110 -6.63 -11.65 12.25
CA LYS A 110 -7.44 -11.71 13.46
C LYS A 110 -8.12 -10.37 13.74
N VAL A 111 -7.40 -9.27 13.56
CA VAL A 111 -7.96 -7.90 13.63
C VAL A 111 -9.11 -7.74 12.62
N HIS A 112 -8.91 -8.19 11.39
CA HIS A 112 -9.95 -8.17 10.36
C HIS A 112 -11.22 -8.93 10.79
N ALA A 113 -11.05 -10.10 11.42
CA ALA A 113 -12.17 -10.88 11.94
C ALA A 113 -12.87 -10.19 13.14
N LEU A 114 -12.14 -9.48 13.98
CA LEU A 114 -12.71 -8.72 15.11
C LEU A 114 -13.52 -7.53 14.61
N LEU A 115 -12.98 -6.75 13.66
CA LEU A 115 -13.70 -5.65 13.02
C LEU A 115 -15.00 -6.12 12.37
N ARG A 116 -14.97 -7.27 11.69
CA ARG A 116 -16.19 -7.87 11.10
C ARG A 116 -17.24 -8.23 12.15
N ARG A 117 -16.84 -8.65 13.36
CA ARG A 117 -17.77 -8.92 14.47
C ARG A 117 -18.37 -7.65 15.05
N GLN A 118 -17.64 -6.54 15.00
CA GLN A 118 -18.12 -5.20 15.35
C GLN A 118 -18.97 -4.56 14.24
N GLY A 119 -19.26 -5.28 13.14
CA GLY A 119 -20.05 -4.78 12.02
C GLY A 119 -19.26 -4.00 10.96
N ILE A 120 -17.95 -3.83 11.14
CA ILE A 120 -17.09 -3.08 10.21
C ILE A 120 -16.58 -4.05 9.13
N THR A 121 -17.18 -3.98 7.94
CA THR A 121 -16.81 -4.81 6.79
C THR A 121 -15.96 -4.01 5.81
N VAL A 122 -14.66 -4.24 5.84
CA VAL A 122 -13.68 -3.57 4.97
C VAL A 122 -12.86 -4.60 4.19
N PRO A 123 -12.40 -4.31 2.97
CA PRO A 123 -11.43 -5.16 2.29
C PRO A 123 -10.15 -5.33 3.12
N TYR A 124 -9.58 -6.54 3.12
CA TYR A 124 -8.33 -6.82 3.86
C TYR A 124 -7.17 -5.92 3.42
N SER A 125 -7.08 -5.61 2.12
CA SER A 125 -6.06 -4.72 1.56
C SER A 125 -6.16 -3.30 2.13
N SER A 126 -7.37 -2.78 2.29
CA SER A 126 -7.61 -1.46 2.87
C SER A 126 -7.25 -1.43 4.35
N LEU A 127 -7.62 -2.47 5.10
CA LEU A 127 -7.18 -2.64 6.50
C LEU A 127 -5.65 -2.71 6.61
N HIS A 128 -4.99 -3.44 5.72
CA HIS A 128 -3.54 -3.54 5.69
C HIS A 128 -2.87 -2.19 5.45
N ARG A 129 -3.31 -1.44 4.44
CA ARG A 129 -2.81 -0.08 4.18
C ARG A 129 -3.03 0.83 5.39
N PHE A 130 -4.23 0.82 5.96
CA PHE A 130 -4.56 1.60 7.16
C PHE A 130 -3.65 1.25 8.34
N ALA A 131 -3.42 -0.04 8.60
CA ALA A 131 -2.59 -0.49 9.70
C ALA A 131 -1.12 -0.07 9.53
N VAL A 132 -0.59 -0.15 8.29
CA VAL A 132 0.77 0.31 7.97
C VAL A 132 0.91 1.83 8.14
N SER A 133 -0.06 2.60 7.64
CA SER A 133 -0.02 4.06 7.65
C SER A 133 -0.27 4.68 9.02
N TYR A 134 -1.21 4.13 9.80
CA TYR A 134 -1.73 4.81 11.01
C TYR A 134 -1.52 4.07 12.33
N CYS A 135 -1.24 2.76 12.26
CA CYS A 135 -1.18 1.89 13.45
C CYS A 135 0.21 1.31 13.70
N GLY A 136 1.23 1.72 12.93
CA GLY A 136 2.60 1.22 13.10
C GLY A 136 2.75 -0.26 12.74
N PHE A 137 1.87 -0.80 11.88
CA PHE A 137 2.01 -2.17 11.42
C PHE A 137 3.21 -2.28 10.51
N HIS A 138 4.15 -3.13 10.90
CA HIS A 138 5.29 -3.49 10.07
C HIS A 138 5.24 -5.00 9.86
N GLU A 139 5.38 -5.43 8.61
CA GLU A 139 5.63 -6.84 8.35
C GLU A 139 6.91 -7.19 9.12
N ARG A 140 6.78 -8.08 10.11
CA ARG A 140 7.94 -8.65 10.79
C ARG A 140 8.69 -9.44 9.73
N ARG A 141 9.63 -8.78 9.04
CA ARG A 141 10.59 -9.43 8.17
C ARG A 141 11.16 -10.55 9.02
N ARG A 142 10.87 -11.80 8.64
CA ARG A 142 11.61 -12.94 9.20
C ARG A 142 13.03 -12.67 8.76
N VAL A 143 13.88 -12.23 9.70
CA VAL A 143 15.31 -12.16 9.47
C VAL A 143 15.72 -13.60 9.22
N THR A 144 15.90 -13.94 7.95
CA THR A 144 16.42 -15.24 7.56
C THR A 144 17.90 -15.20 7.85
N VAL A 145 18.34 -15.91 8.89
CA VAL A 145 19.76 -16.19 9.09
C VAL A 145 20.17 -17.30 8.14
N ARG A 146 21.36 -17.20 7.54
CA ARG A 146 21.90 -18.32 6.77
C ARG A 146 22.18 -19.47 7.75
N VAL A 147 21.71 -20.65 7.38
CA VAL A 147 22.17 -21.89 8.02
C VAL A 147 23.62 -22.07 7.59
N ALA A 148 24.51 -22.38 8.53
CA ALA A 148 25.90 -22.69 8.22
C ALA A 148 25.96 -23.94 7.33
N GLU A 149 27.00 -24.05 6.49
CA GLU A 149 27.24 -25.29 5.75
C GLU A 149 27.50 -26.43 6.75
N VAL A 150 26.86 -27.57 6.51
CA VAL A 150 26.99 -28.82 7.29
C VAL A 150 27.49 -29.91 6.36
N ALA A 151 28.23 -30.87 6.89
CA ALA A 151 28.76 -31.96 6.10
C ALA A 151 27.62 -32.86 5.56
N PRO A 152 27.81 -33.54 4.41
CA PRO A 152 26.84 -34.51 3.92
C PRO A 152 26.56 -35.59 4.99
N GLY A 153 25.29 -35.74 5.39
CA GLY A 153 24.85 -36.74 6.37
C GLY A 153 24.74 -36.25 7.84
N GLU A 154 25.10 -35.00 8.14
CA GLU A 154 24.98 -34.44 9.51
C GLU A 154 23.54 -34.06 9.91
N LEU A 155 22.70 -33.72 8.93
CA LEU A 155 21.28 -33.43 9.13
C LEU A 155 20.42 -34.48 8.44
N ALA A 156 19.52 -35.12 9.20
CA ALA A 156 18.46 -35.96 8.64
C ALA A 156 17.22 -35.09 8.39
N GLU A 157 16.78 -34.99 7.13
CA GLU A 157 15.51 -34.38 6.77
C GLU A 157 14.39 -35.40 7.03
N VAL A 158 13.53 -35.11 8.01
CA VAL A 158 12.37 -35.96 8.32
C VAL A 158 11.17 -35.41 7.57
N ASP A 159 10.83 -36.02 6.43
CA ASP A 159 9.61 -35.72 5.71
C ASP A 159 8.42 -36.38 6.43
N TYR A 160 7.55 -35.55 7.04
CA TYR A 160 6.29 -36.02 7.61
C TYR A 160 5.25 -36.16 6.49
N GLY A 161 5.43 -37.15 5.62
CA GLY A 161 4.42 -37.57 4.66
C GLY A 161 3.12 -37.98 5.37
N ARG A 162 2.03 -37.24 5.11
CA ARG A 162 0.62 -37.49 5.51
C ARG A 162 0.40 -38.37 6.75
N ARG A 163 0.07 -37.73 7.88
CA ARG A 163 -0.64 -38.35 9.00
C ARG A 163 -2.05 -38.77 8.52
N SER A 164 -2.24 -40.02 8.10
CA SER A 164 -3.58 -40.61 7.95
C SER A 164 -4.16 -40.96 9.32
N TYR A 165 -5.47 -40.78 9.42
CA TYR A 165 -6.31 -40.70 10.60
C TYR A 165 -6.15 -41.85 11.62
N LEU A 166 -6.01 -41.51 12.91
CA LEU A 166 -6.30 -42.43 14.01
C LEU A 166 -7.81 -42.70 14.03
N PHE A 167 -8.25 -43.85 13.52
CA PHE A 167 -9.59 -44.37 13.78
C PHE A 167 -9.65 -44.79 15.24
N LYS A 168 -10.40 -44.04 16.05
CA LYS A 168 -10.70 -44.43 17.43
C LYS A 168 -11.85 -45.44 17.36
N SER A 169 -11.57 -46.72 17.52
CA SER A 169 -12.64 -47.69 17.77
C SER A 169 -13.27 -47.34 19.12
N ALA A 170 -14.55 -47.01 19.07
CA ALA A 170 -15.33 -46.77 20.26
C ALA A 170 -15.51 -48.10 21.01
N PHE A 171 -15.19 -48.03 22.29
CA PHE A 171 -15.54 -48.98 23.33
C PHE A 171 -17.00 -49.45 23.14
N SER A 172 -17.23 -50.75 22.96
CA SER A 172 -18.53 -51.36 23.26
C SER A 172 -18.31 -52.31 24.43
N GLY A 173 -18.79 -51.87 25.60
CA GLY A 173 -18.85 -52.72 26.78
C GLY A 173 -20.00 -53.71 26.63
N THR A 174 -19.77 -54.95 27.05
CA THR A 174 -20.81 -55.80 27.63
C THR A 174 -20.12 -56.77 28.58
N SER A 175 -20.26 -56.53 29.88
CA SER A 175 -19.98 -57.50 30.93
C SER A 175 -21.17 -58.45 31.07
N PRO A 176 -20.97 -59.76 31.27
CA PRO A 176 -21.83 -60.55 32.13
C PRO A 176 -21.42 -60.43 33.60
#